data_AF-A0A3L9I8R2-F1
#
_entry.id   AF-A0A3L9I8R2-F1
#
_cell.length_a   1.000
_cell.length_b   1.000
_cell.length_c   1.000
_cell.angle_alpha   90.00
_cell.angle_beta   90.00
_cell.angle_gamma   90.00
#
_symmetry.space_group_name_H-M   'P 1'
#
loop_
_entity.id
_entity.type
_entity.pdbx_description
1 polymer ?
#
loop_
_entity_poly.entity_id
_entity_poly.type
_entity_poly.pdbx_seq_one_letter_code
_entity_poly.pdbx_strand_id
1 'polypeptide(L)'
;VNLSLTATTDPSYPQAIKTSRPGVGVVVTDSQNNIISPAGGTLPLSIPDDADSIARMNVYPVSTTGVPPETGRFEATATVRINFD
;
A
#
# COMPACT_ATOMS: atom_id res chain seq x y z
N VAL A 1 15.15 -8.33 -10.03
CA VAL A 1 13.76 -8.55 -9.54
C VAL A 1 13.32 -7.39 -8.66
N ASN A 2 12.19 -6.79 -8.98
CA ASN A 2 11.58 -5.71 -8.22
C ASN A 2 10.09 -5.98 -8.02
N LEU A 3 9.62 -5.81 -6.78
CA LEU A 3 8.20 -5.78 -6.47
C LEU A 3 7.78 -4.33 -6.20
N SER A 4 6.77 -3.85 -6.91
CA SER A 4 6.26 -2.47 -6.78
C SER A 4 4.77 -2.45 -6.51
N LEU A 5 4.32 -1.43 -5.78
CA LEU A 5 2.91 -1.16 -5.51
C LEU A 5 2.52 0.19 -6.12
N THR A 6 1.47 0.17 -6.93
CA THR A 6 0.90 1.36 -7.56
C THR A 6 -0.60 1.44 -7.29
N ALA A 7 -1.06 2.61 -6.84
CA ALA A 7 -2.47 2.92 -6.64
C ALA A 7 -2.70 4.44 -6.78
N THR A 8 -3.96 4.86 -6.73
CA THR A 8 -4.28 6.28 -6.61
C THR A 8 -3.98 6.74 -5.19
N THR A 9 -3.14 7.77 -5.04
CA THR A 9 -2.84 8.38 -3.73
C THR A 9 -4.03 9.18 -3.21
N ASP A 10 -4.23 9.19 -1.90
CA ASP A 10 -5.15 10.12 -1.26
C ASP A 10 -4.57 11.54 -1.32
N PRO A 11 -5.31 12.55 -1.81
CA PRO A 11 -4.77 13.90 -1.97
C PRO A 11 -4.50 14.62 -0.64
N SER A 12 -5.20 14.25 0.45
CA SER A 12 -5.02 14.82 1.78
C SER A 12 -3.91 14.10 2.56
N TYR A 13 -3.62 12.85 2.21
CA TYR A 13 -2.51 12.09 2.78
C TYR A 13 -1.82 11.20 1.73
N PRO A 14 -0.87 11.74 0.95
CA PRO A 14 -0.30 11.06 -0.23
C PRO A 14 0.42 9.72 0.03
N GLN A 15 0.72 9.42 1.30
CA GLN A 15 1.26 8.14 1.73
C GLN A 15 0.21 7.02 1.80
N ALA A 16 -1.07 7.36 1.72
CA ALA A 16 -2.18 6.41 1.75
C ALA A 16 -2.80 6.23 0.36
N ILE A 17 -3.34 5.03 0.12
CA ILE A 17 -4.19 4.71 -1.02
C ILE A 17 -5.54 5.40 -0.81
N LYS A 18 -6.00 6.13 -1.82
CA LYS A 18 -7.33 6.72 -1.88
C LYS A 18 -8.38 5.62 -1.83
N THR A 19 -9.38 5.78 -0.97
CA THR A 19 -10.52 4.85 -0.91
C THR A 19 -11.73 5.41 -1.65
N SER A 20 -12.79 4.60 -1.74
CA SER A 20 -14.10 5.05 -2.23
C SER A 20 -14.79 6.07 -1.32
N ARG A 21 -14.24 6.38 -0.13
CA ARG A 21 -14.80 7.39 0.79
C ARG A 21 -13.76 8.40 1.26
N PRO A 22 -14.09 9.71 1.28
CA PRO A 22 -13.17 10.74 1.75
C PRO A 22 -12.90 10.61 3.25
N GLY A 23 -11.73 11.09 3.69
CA GLY A 23 -11.34 11.11 5.11
C GLY A 23 -10.79 9.78 5.64
N VAL A 24 -10.86 8.69 4.87
CA VAL A 24 -10.22 7.41 5.17
C VAL A 24 -9.36 6.95 4.01
N GLY A 25 -8.12 6.64 4.31
CA GLY A 25 -7.10 6.11 3.41
C GLY A 25 -6.65 4.73 3.88
N VAL A 26 -5.96 3.99 3.02
CA VAL A 26 -5.31 2.73 3.41
C VAL A 26 -3.81 2.88 3.28
N VAL A 27 -3.07 2.65 4.35
CA VAL A 27 -1.60 2.61 4.34
C VAL A 27 -1.13 1.17 4.20
N VAL A 28 -0.07 1.00 3.42
CA VAL A 28 0.65 -0.27 3.26
C VAL A 28 2.06 -0.07 3.80
N THR A 29 2.54 -1.00 4.63
CA THR A 29 3.94 -1.05 5.05
C THR A 29 4.58 -2.38 4.71
N ASP A 30 5.90 -2.42 4.63
CA ASP A 30 6.64 -3.69 4.65
C ASP A 30 6.64 -4.33 6.05
N SER A 31 7.32 -5.47 6.18
CA SER A 31 7.48 -6.20 7.44
C SER A 31 8.29 -5.46 8.51
N GLN A 32 9.03 -4.41 8.14
CA GLN A 32 9.80 -3.57 9.05
C GLN A 32 9.03 -2.30 9.44
N ASN A 33 7.76 -2.18 9.01
CA ASN A 33 6.88 -1.04 9.20
C ASN A 33 7.29 0.22 8.41
N ASN A 34 8.10 0.08 7.36
CA ASN A 34 8.35 1.18 6.44
C ASN A 34 7.15 1.36 5.52
N ILE A 35 6.65 2.60 5.39
CA ILE A 35 5.54 2.91 4.49
C ILE A 35 5.95 2.68 3.04
N ILE A 36 5.11 1.95 2.30
CA ILE A 36 5.24 1.74 0.86
C ILE A 36 4.39 2.79 0.15
N SER A 37 5.04 3.67 -0.60
CA SER A 37 4.35 4.71 -1.36
C SER A 37 3.37 4.10 -2.38
N PRO A 38 2.11 4.56 -2.44
CA PRO A 38 1.18 4.14 -3.48
C PRO A 38 1.58 4.61 -4.88
N ALA A 39 2.51 5.56 -5.01
CA ALA A 39 2.96 6.10 -6.29
C ALA A 39 4.12 5.30 -6.91
N GLY A 40 4.13 3.96 -6.76
CA GLY A 40 5.18 3.09 -7.29
C GLY A 40 6.27 2.72 -6.27
N GLY A 41 5.93 2.69 -4.97
CA GLY A 41 6.85 2.27 -3.92
C GLY A 41 7.28 0.80 -4.09
N THR A 42 8.51 0.49 -3.69
CA THR A 42 9.09 -0.83 -3.84
C THR A 42 9.00 -1.64 -2.56
N LEU A 43 8.69 -2.93 -2.69
CA LEU A 43 8.68 -3.89 -1.60
C LEU A 43 9.94 -4.75 -1.67
N PRO A 44 10.63 -4.96 -0.53
CA PRO A 44 11.74 -5.90 -0.47
C PRO A 44 11.27 -7.31 -0.84
N LEU A 45 11.92 -7.90 -1.85
CA LEU A 45 11.75 -9.30 -2.24
C LEU A 45 13.10 -9.84 -2.70
N SER A 46 13.53 -10.95 -2.10
CA SER A 46 14.69 -11.71 -2.54
C SER A 46 14.20 -13.06 -3.03
N ILE A 47 14.63 -13.45 -4.23
CA ILE A 47 14.30 -14.74 -4.83
C ILE A 47 15.56 -15.63 -4.80
N PRO A 48 15.59 -16.68 -3.96
CA PRO A 48 16.68 -17.66 -3.97
C PRO A 48 16.49 -18.65 -5.14
N ASP A 49 17.58 -19.29 -5.56
CA ASP A 49 17.59 -20.16 -6.75
C ASP A 49 16.70 -21.41 -6.62
N ASP A 50 16.56 -21.95 -5.40
CA ASP A 50 15.91 -23.24 -5.14
C ASP A 50 14.74 -23.14 -4.13
N ALA A 51 14.15 -21.97 -3.91
CA ALA A 51 13.03 -21.83 -2.97
C ALA A 51 12.03 -20.70 -3.31
N ASP A 52 10.80 -20.87 -2.79
CA ASP A 52 9.74 -19.87 -2.88
C ASP A 52 10.11 -18.59 -2.12
N SER A 53 9.56 -17.47 -2.58
CA SER A 53 9.78 -16.14 -2.00
C SER A 53 8.48 -15.50 -1.58
N ILE A 54 8.51 -14.85 -0.41
CA ILE A 54 7.33 -14.23 0.19
C ILE A 54 7.65 -12.79 0.54
N ALA A 55 6.95 -11.85 -0.09
CA ALA A 55 6.86 -10.48 0.39
C ALA A 55 5.72 -10.36 1.40
N ARG A 56 5.97 -9.69 2.53
CA ARG A 56 4.94 -9.41 3.55
C ARG A 56 4.58 -7.94 3.53
N MET A 57 3.28 -7.67 3.61
CA MET A 57 2.69 -6.34 3.71
C MET A 57 1.78 -6.28 4.92
N ASN A 58 1.85 -5.19 5.67
CA ASN A 58 0.80 -4.82 6.61
C ASN A 58 -0.10 -3.78 5.94
N VAL A 59 -1.41 -3.92 6.12
CA VAL A 59 -2.42 -3.06 5.50
C VAL A 59 -3.40 -2.62 6.57
N TYR A 60 -3.59 -1.31 6.71
CA TYR A 60 -4.49 -0.76 7.72
C TYR A 60 -5.09 0.58 7.30
N PRO A 61 -6.33 0.88 7.73
CA PRO A 61 -6.94 2.16 7.47
C PRO A 61 -6.34 3.26 8.34
N VAL A 62 -6.33 4.49 7.82
CA VAL A 62 -5.93 5.70 8.53
C VAL A 62 -6.93 6.83 8.24
N SER A 63 -7.10 7.76 9.18
CA SER A 63 -7.75 9.03 8.85
C SER A 63 -6.80 9.86 7.97
N THR A 64 -7.29 10.40 6.86
CA THR A 64 -6.48 11.23 5.94
C THR A 64 -6.64 12.72 6.20
N THR A 65 -7.60 13.10 7.05
CA THR A 65 -7.95 14.50 7.34
C THR A 65 -7.84 14.85 8.83
N GLY A 66 -7.61 13.87 9.71
CA GLY A 66 -7.65 14.04 11.17
C GLY A 66 -9.06 14.16 11.74
N VAL A 67 -10.09 14.12 10.88
CA VAL A 67 -11.50 14.06 11.27
C VAL A 67 -11.96 12.60 11.20
N PRO A 68 -12.76 12.11 12.16
CA PRO A 68 -13.35 10.79 12.07
C PRO A 68 -14.13 10.64 10.75
N PRO A 69 -13.84 9.61 9.92
CA PRO A 69 -14.61 9.37 8.72
C PRO A 69 -16.05 8.98 9.08
N GLU A 70 -16.99 9.29 8.20
CA GLU A 70 -18.37 8.86 8.37
C GLU A 70 -18.48 7.33 8.48
N THR A 71 -19.38 6.83 9.33
CA THR A 71 -19.66 5.40 9.46
C THR A 71 -20.07 4.80 8.11
N GLY A 72 -19.56 3.59 7.81
CA GLY A 72 -19.94 2.83 6.62
C GLY A 72 -18.75 2.08 5.99
N ARG A 73 -19.01 1.46 4.84
CA ARG A 73 -18.02 0.66 4.10
C ARG A 73 -17.19 1.54 3.16
N PHE A 74 -15.90 1.28 3.08
CA PHE A 74 -15.02 1.85 2.05
C PHE A 74 -14.25 0.72 1.35
N GLU A 75 -13.70 1.01 0.18
CA GLU A 75 -12.91 0.09 -0.63
C GLU A 75 -11.64 0.80 -1.13
N ALA A 76 -10.54 0.06 -1.24
CA ALA A 76 -9.27 0.53 -1.77
C ALA A 76 -8.72 -0.51 -2.76
N THR A 77 -8.10 -0.04 -3.83
CA THR A 77 -7.52 -0.91 -4.86
C THR A 77 -6.08 -0.49 -5.12
N ALA A 78 -5.17 -1.47 -5.18
CA ALA A 78 -3.79 -1.29 -5.55
C ALA A 78 -3.36 -2.39 -6.51
N THR A 79 -2.43 -2.07 -7.40
CA THR A 79 -1.78 -3.01 -8.30
C THR A 79 -0.39 -3.33 -7.76
N VAL A 80 -0.09 -4.61 -7.63
CA VAL A 80 1.24 -5.09 -7.29
C VAL A 80 1.88 -5.67 -8.55
N ARG A 81 3.11 -5.25 -8.88
CA ARG A 81 3.83 -5.68 -10.08
C ARG A 81 5.20 -6.24 -9.73
N ILE A 82 5.47 -7.46 -10.18
CA ILE A 82 6.81 -8.07 -10.15
C ILE A 82 7.46 -7.85 -11.52
N ASN A 83 8.69 -7.36 -11.55
CA ASN A 83 9.53 -7.29 -12.74
C ASN A 83 10.80 -8.13 -12.53
N PHE A 84 11.19 -8.89 -13.56
CA PHE A 84 12.45 -9.63 -13.64
C PHE A 84 13.31 -8.96 -14.71
N ASP A 85 14.06 -7.98 -14.26
CA ASP A 85 15.17 -7.31 -14.94
C ASP A 85 16.50 -7.99 -14.60
#